data_AF-A0A4Q6GP92-F1
#
_entry.id   AF-A0A4Q6GP92-F1
#
_cell.length_a   1.000
_cell.length_b   1.000
_cell.length_c   1.000
_cell.angle_alpha   90.00
_cell.angle_beta   90.00
_cell.angle_gamma   90.00
#
_symmetry.space_group_name_H-M   'P 1'
#
loop_
_entity.id
_entity.type
_entity.pdbx_description
1 polymer ?
#
loop_
_entity_poly.entity_id
_entity_poly.type
_entity_poly.pdbx_seq_one_letter_code
_entity_poly.pdbx_strand_id
1 'polypeptide(L)'
;SVGNSASFAILADKVIVEINLSQSPALEGLHDIFIPKHRPRREPMPLMNVNDRIGTTAIEIPPEKIVAIVMTEKMDSASTILPPDAETAAIAGHLTAFFNEEIAQGRLTERLMPIQAGIGTIANAVVSGLIDGPFHKLTMYSEVLQDSTFELFDAGKLDFASGSSITLSEAKGREVFSNIERYKDRLVLRPQEVSNHPEVIRRLGIIAINTALEFDIYGNVNSTHVSGTHMMNGIGGSGDFARNAYLSVFATKSVAKGGKISSIVPMVSHVDHNEHDVDIVVTEVGLADLRGLAPRERAQRIIDNCVAEPYKGMLRAYVDEANLGGGQTPHVLEKAFSWHVRYRETGSMLPA
;
A
#
# COMPACT_ATOMS: atom_id res chain seq x y z
N SER A 1 -0.46 -17.66 4.32
CA SER A 1 -0.87 -16.39 4.96
C SER A 1 -1.57 -16.70 6.28
N VAL A 2 -1.84 -15.69 7.12
CA VAL A 2 -2.75 -15.83 8.27
C VAL A 2 -4.11 -15.22 7.94
N GLY A 3 -4.14 -13.95 7.53
CA GLY A 3 -5.40 -13.24 7.25
C GLY A 3 -6.32 -13.21 8.47
N ASN A 4 -7.58 -13.57 8.28
CA ASN A 4 -8.59 -13.70 9.34
C ASN A 4 -8.76 -15.14 9.85
N SER A 5 -7.92 -16.09 9.41
CA SER A 5 -8.11 -17.53 9.66
C SER A 5 -8.21 -17.88 11.14
N ALA A 6 -7.44 -17.20 12.01
CA ALA A 6 -7.49 -17.42 13.45
C ALA A 6 -8.87 -17.07 14.03
N SER A 7 -9.39 -15.89 13.71
CA SER A 7 -10.73 -15.45 14.14
C SER A 7 -11.82 -16.34 13.57
N PHE A 8 -11.72 -16.74 12.29
CA PHE A 8 -12.69 -17.65 11.67
C PHE A 8 -12.73 -19.01 12.37
N ALA A 9 -11.58 -19.61 12.65
CA ALA A 9 -11.50 -20.91 13.31
C ALA A 9 -12.02 -20.86 14.77
N ILE A 10 -11.73 -19.78 15.49
CA ILE A 10 -12.19 -19.58 16.86
C ILE A 10 -13.71 -19.39 16.92
N LEU A 11 -14.28 -18.60 16.00
CA LEU A 11 -15.70 -18.23 16.03
C LEU A 11 -16.63 -19.27 15.37
N ALA A 12 -16.16 -20.02 14.37
CA ALA A 12 -17.02 -20.96 13.64
C ALA A 12 -17.42 -22.16 14.52
N ASP A 13 -18.67 -22.64 14.46
CA ASP A 13 -19.09 -23.83 15.22
C ASP A 13 -18.39 -25.11 14.75
N LYS A 14 -18.03 -25.16 13.47
CA LYS A 14 -17.39 -26.29 12.80
C LYS A 14 -16.23 -25.79 11.94
N VAL A 15 -15.14 -26.54 11.91
CA VAL A 15 -13.92 -26.22 11.18
C VAL A 15 -13.59 -27.36 10.23
N ILE A 16 -13.29 -27.02 8.98
CA ILE A 16 -12.71 -27.92 7.99
C ILE A 16 -11.25 -27.50 7.84
N VAL A 17 -10.34 -28.45 7.98
CA VAL A 17 -8.90 -28.20 7.82
C VAL A 17 -8.44 -28.81 6.50
N GLU A 18 -7.86 -28.00 5.63
CA GLU A 18 -7.16 -28.47 4.44
C GLU A 18 -5.66 -28.57 4.72
N ILE A 19 -5.10 -29.78 4.62
CA ILE A 19 -3.66 -30.02 4.69
C ILE A 19 -3.12 -30.10 3.27
N ASN A 20 -2.45 -29.03 2.83
CA ASN A 20 -1.89 -28.91 1.49
C ASN A 20 -0.44 -29.41 1.44
N LEU A 21 -0.22 -30.54 0.77
CA LEU A 21 1.08 -31.20 0.63
C LEU A 21 2.09 -30.41 -0.21
N SER A 22 1.65 -29.41 -0.98
CA SER A 22 2.53 -28.51 -1.72
C SER A 22 3.20 -27.45 -0.83
N GLN A 23 2.73 -27.28 0.42
CA GLN A 23 3.29 -26.32 1.36
C GLN A 23 4.39 -26.96 2.22
N SER A 24 5.48 -26.23 2.42
CA SER A 24 6.63 -26.75 3.19
C SER A 24 6.31 -26.81 4.69
N PRO A 25 6.63 -27.91 5.39
CA PRO A 25 6.56 -27.98 6.86
C PRO A 25 7.43 -26.92 7.55
N ALA A 26 8.45 -26.40 6.86
CA ALA A 26 9.30 -25.31 7.34
C ALA A 26 8.54 -24.01 7.64
N LEU A 27 7.29 -23.86 7.17
CA LEU A 27 6.42 -22.74 7.54
C LEU A 27 6.02 -22.75 9.02
N GLU A 28 6.11 -23.89 9.72
CA GLU A 28 5.87 -23.95 11.16
C GLU A 28 6.89 -23.08 11.91
N GLY A 29 6.41 -22.23 12.81
CA GLY A 29 7.22 -21.24 13.53
C GLY A 29 7.31 -19.86 12.85
N LEU A 30 6.91 -19.74 11.58
CA LEU A 30 6.87 -18.44 10.88
C LEU A 30 5.79 -17.51 11.45
N HIS A 31 4.68 -18.08 11.92
CA HIS A 31 3.48 -17.35 12.32
C HIS A 31 3.54 -16.83 13.77
N ASP A 32 2.83 -15.73 14.04
CA ASP A 32 2.59 -15.18 15.37
C ASP A 32 1.10 -14.83 15.52
N ILE A 33 0.35 -15.79 16.06
CA ILE A 33 -1.12 -15.78 16.17
C ILE A 33 -1.51 -15.13 17.49
N PHE A 34 -2.01 -13.89 17.39
CA PHE A 34 -2.48 -13.13 18.54
C PHE A 34 -3.90 -12.63 18.31
N ILE A 35 -4.76 -12.79 19.32
CA ILE A 35 -6.15 -12.31 19.31
C ILE A 35 -6.31 -11.29 20.45
N PRO A 36 -6.69 -10.03 20.16
CA PRO A 36 -6.93 -9.04 21.20
C PRO A 36 -8.03 -9.45 22.17
N LYS A 37 -7.85 -9.13 23.46
CA LYS A 37 -8.90 -9.33 24.47
C LYS A 37 -10.19 -8.57 24.13
N HIS A 38 -11.30 -9.07 24.64
CA HIS A 38 -12.61 -8.45 24.43
C HIS A 38 -12.78 -7.13 25.19
N ARG A 39 -13.57 -6.24 24.59
CA ARG A 39 -14.05 -5.02 25.26
C ARG A 39 -15.08 -5.38 26.33
N PRO A 40 -15.25 -4.54 27.38
CA PRO A 40 -14.65 -3.22 27.57
C PRO A 40 -13.26 -3.22 28.23
N ARG A 41 -12.68 -4.38 28.55
CA ARG A 41 -11.38 -4.50 29.25
C ARG A 41 -10.25 -4.94 28.31
N ARG A 42 -10.28 -4.47 27.05
CA ARG A 42 -9.22 -4.76 26.09
C ARG A 42 -7.93 -4.08 26.55
N GLU A 43 -6.88 -4.87 26.72
CA GLU A 43 -5.54 -4.37 27.03
C GLU A 43 -4.85 -3.84 25.77
N PRO A 44 -3.86 -2.93 25.89
CA PRO A 44 -3.03 -2.52 24.77
C PRO A 44 -2.34 -3.71 24.11
N MET A 45 -2.09 -3.61 22.80
CA MET A 45 -1.35 -4.63 22.08
C MET A 45 0.13 -4.57 22.49
N PRO A 46 0.75 -5.64 23.02
CA PRO A 46 2.11 -5.59 23.57
C PRO A 46 3.20 -5.70 22.49
N LEU A 47 3.00 -5.06 21.34
CA LEU A 47 3.94 -5.03 20.21
C LEU A 47 4.59 -3.64 20.15
N MET A 48 5.90 -3.60 20.35
CA MET A 48 6.74 -2.39 20.38
C MET A 48 7.74 -2.34 19.22
N ASN A 49 8.12 -3.49 18.66
CA ASN A 49 9.03 -3.61 17.52
C ASN A 49 8.46 -4.55 16.46
N VAL A 50 8.92 -4.38 15.22
CA VAL A 50 8.49 -5.19 14.06
C VAL A 50 8.65 -6.70 14.24
N ASN A 51 9.63 -7.12 15.04
CA ASN A 51 10.04 -8.51 15.26
C ASN A 51 9.54 -9.11 16.58
N ASP A 52 8.79 -8.37 17.39
CA ASP A 52 8.23 -8.91 18.63
C ASP A 52 7.27 -10.08 18.31
N ARG A 53 7.36 -11.17 19.05
CA ARG A 53 6.37 -12.27 19.00
C ARG A 53 5.50 -12.19 20.23
N ILE A 54 4.20 -11.99 20.04
CA ILE A 54 3.24 -11.68 21.11
C ILE A 54 2.16 -12.75 21.26
N GLY A 55 2.14 -13.74 20.38
CA GLY A 55 1.16 -14.82 20.33
C GLY A 55 1.81 -16.20 20.25
N THR A 56 1.13 -17.10 19.55
CA THR A 56 1.54 -18.50 19.39
C THR A 56 1.86 -18.83 17.94
N THR A 57 2.52 -19.95 17.67
CA THR A 57 2.91 -20.34 16.29
C THR A 57 1.82 -21.06 15.51
N ALA A 58 0.68 -21.36 16.15
CA ALA A 58 -0.44 -22.10 15.58
C ALA A 58 -1.78 -21.49 16.00
N ILE A 59 -2.83 -21.76 15.22
CA ILE A 59 -4.20 -21.37 15.57
C ILE A 59 -4.75 -22.40 16.55
N GLU A 60 -4.96 -21.99 17.80
CA GLU A 60 -5.48 -22.86 18.85
C GLU A 60 -7.02 -22.89 18.83
N ILE A 61 -7.58 -24.08 18.59
CA ILE A 61 -9.03 -24.35 18.67
C ILE A 61 -9.28 -25.69 19.37
N PRO A 62 -10.45 -25.88 20.02
CA PRO A 62 -10.84 -27.19 20.51
C PRO A 62 -10.93 -28.20 19.35
N PRO A 63 -10.24 -29.36 19.43
CA PRO A 63 -10.14 -30.30 18.31
C PRO A 63 -11.49 -30.90 17.91
N GLU A 64 -12.46 -30.98 18.82
CA GLU A 64 -13.83 -31.44 18.55
C GLU A 64 -14.60 -30.55 17.55
N LYS A 65 -14.15 -29.30 17.32
CA LYS A 65 -14.71 -28.43 16.28
C LYS A 65 -14.29 -28.87 14.88
N ILE A 66 -13.22 -29.66 14.74
CA ILE A 66 -12.72 -30.13 13.45
C ILE A 66 -13.64 -31.26 12.96
N VAL A 67 -14.48 -30.96 11.98
CA VAL A 67 -15.46 -31.92 11.44
C VAL A 67 -14.94 -32.68 10.22
N ALA A 68 -13.88 -32.18 9.58
CA ALA A 68 -13.21 -32.84 8.46
C ALA A 68 -11.77 -32.35 8.31
N ILE A 69 -10.89 -33.26 7.87
CA ILE A 69 -9.54 -32.96 7.40
C ILE A 69 -9.47 -33.42 5.95
N VAL A 70 -9.13 -32.50 5.04
CA VAL A 70 -9.03 -32.76 3.60
C VAL A 70 -7.57 -32.63 3.19
N MET A 71 -7.02 -33.67 2.56
CA MET A 71 -5.67 -33.61 2.00
C MET A 71 -5.73 -33.02 0.59
N THR A 72 -4.89 -32.03 0.31
CA THR A 72 -4.81 -31.37 -1.01
C THR A 72 -3.36 -31.29 -1.48
N GLU A 73 -3.16 -31.07 -2.77
CA GLU A 73 -1.84 -30.81 -3.36
C GLU A 73 -2.02 -29.78 -4.48
N LYS A 74 -1.87 -28.50 -4.13
CA LYS A 74 -2.09 -27.39 -5.05
C LYS A 74 -1.20 -26.21 -4.71
N MET A 75 -0.49 -25.68 -5.71
CA MET A 75 0.27 -24.44 -5.57
C MET A 75 -0.66 -23.21 -5.50
N ASP A 76 -0.24 -22.20 -4.74
CA ASP A 76 -0.90 -20.90 -4.72
C ASP A 76 -0.82 -20.22 -6.10
N SER A 77 -1.79 -19.36 -6.41
CA SER A 77 -1.73 -18.54 -7.61
C SER A 77 -0.62 -17.50 -7.49
N ALA A 78 0.23 -17.42 -8.51
CA ALA A 78 1.31 -16.45 -8.55
C ALA A 78 0.80 -15.02 -8.70
N SER A 79 1.54 -14.08 -8.15
CA SER A 79 1.36 -12.64 -8.36
C SER A 79 1.57 -12.28 -9.84
N THR A 80 0.79 -11.33 -10.33
CA THR A 80 0.89 -10.79 -11.70
C THR A 80 1.67 -9.48 -11.77
N ILE A 81 2.48 -9.19 -10.74
CA ILE A 81 3.40 -8.05 -10.74
C ILE A 81 4.27 -8.09 -11.99
N LEU A 82 4.40 -6.93 -12.62
CA LEU A 82 5.28 -6.76 -13.76
C LEU A 82 6.66 -6.26 -13.30
N PRO A 83 7.72 -6.51 -14.07
CA PRO A 83 9.03 -5.91 -13.82
C PRO A 83 8.94 -4.37 -13.82
N PRO A 84 9.82 -3.67 -13.08
CA PRO A 84 9.94 -2.23 -13.16
C PRO A 84 10.19 -1.75 -14.60
N ASP A 85 9.57 -0.63 -14.95
CA ASP A 85 9.78 0.12 -16.18
C ASP A 85 10.35 1.52 -15.89
N ALA A 86 10.62 2.31 -16.93
CA ALA A 86 11.22 3.63 -16.75
C ALA A 86 10.36 4.58 -15.91
N GLU A 87 9.03 4.47 -15.99
CA GLU A 87 8.10 5.32 -15.25
C GLU A 87 8.09 4.96 -13.76
N THR A 88 8.02 3.67 -13.43
CA THR A 88 8.09 3.18 -12.04
C THR A 88 9.47 3.39 -11.42
N ALA A 89 10.55 3.30 -12.21
CA ALA A 89 11.88 3.69 -11.77
C ALA A 89 11.99 5.19 -11.47
N ALA A 90 11.35 6.05 -12.28
CA ALA A 90 11.29 7.49 -12.02
C ALA A 90 10.53 7.79 -10.71
N ILE A 91 9.38 7.14 -10.48
CA ILE A 91 8.63 7.23 -9.22
C ILE A 91 9.54 6.87 -8.03
N ALA A 92 10.26 5.74 -8.12
CA ALA A 92 11.19 5.30 -7.08
C ALA A 92 12.33 6.30 -6.85
N GLY A 93 12.86 6.90 -7.92
CA GLY A 93 13.90 7.92 -7.87
C GLY A 93 13.45 9.19 -7.16
N HIS A 94 12.24 9.69 -7.46
CA HIS A 94 11.66 10.86 -6.79
C HIS A 94 11.45 10.61 -5.29
N LEU A 95 10.96 9.43 -4.93
CA LEU A 95 10.76 9.07 -3.52
C LEU A 95 12.09 8.88 -2.78
N THR A 96 13.09 8.30 -3.43
CA THR A 96 14.45 8.16 -2.88
C THR A 96 15.09 9.53 -2.64
N ALA A 97 14.93 10.46 -3.59
CA ALA A 97 15.41 11.84 -3.44
C ALA A 97 14.71 12.54 -2.27
N PHE A 98 13.40 12.37 -2.12
CA PHE A 98 12.64 12.89 -0.98
C PHE A 98 13.16 12.34 0.36
N PHE A 99 13.36 11.02 0.48
CA PHE A 99 13.88 10.45 1.72
C PHE A 99 15.30 10.93 2.05
N ASN A 100 16.17 11.08 1.04
CA ASN A 100 17.50 11.65 1.25
C ASN A 100 17.44 13.08 1.77
N GLU A 101 16.48 13.89 1.29
CA GLU A 101 16.27 15.25 1.81
C GLU A 101 15.74 15.22 3.25
N GLU A 102 14.79 14.35 3.57
CA GLU A 102 14.31 14.17 4.96
C GLU A 102 15.44 13.74 5.90
N ILE A 103 16.39 12.93 5.42
CA ILE A 103 17.60 12.53 6.17
C ILE A 103 18.54 13.71 6.34
N ALA A 104 18.84 14.45 5.27
CA ALA A 104 19.72 15.61 5.30
C ALA A 104 19.19 16.70 6.25
N GLN A 105 17.87 16.85 6.35
CA GLN A 105 17.22 17.77 7.27
C GLN A 105 17.01 17.19 8.69
N GLY A 106 17.48 15.97 8.96
CA GLY A 106 17.44 15.34 10.28
C GLY A 106 16.06 14.86 10.73
N ARG A 107 15.09 14.76 9.80
CA ARG A 107 13.73 14.22 10.08
C ARG A 107 13.68 12.70 10.00
N LEU A 108 14.52 12.11 9.16
CA LEU A 108 14.69 10.67 9.02
C LEU A 108 16.16 10.27 9.20
N THR A 109 16.41 8.97 9.27
CA THR A 109 17.76 8.39 9.24
C THR A 109 17.88 7.46 8.04
N GLU A 110 19.09 6.99 7.72
CA GLU A 110 19.32 5.99 6.66
C GLU A 110 18.62 4.64 6.90
N ARG A 111 18.09 4.41 8.11
CA ARG A 111 17.24 3.25 8.42
C ARG A 111 15.76 3.46 8.08
N LEU A 112 15.38 4.70 7.76
CA LEU A 112 14.00 5.15 7.63
C LEU A 112 13.16 4.76 8.86
N MET A 113 11.83 4.78 8.73
CA MET A 113 10.92 4.10 9.64
C MET A 113 10.48 2.77 9.01
N PRO A 114 9.82 1.85 9.74
CA PRO A 114 9.37 0.60 9.14
C PRO A 114 8.44 0.85 7.95
N ILE A 115 8.67 0.14 6.85
CA ILE A 115 8.00 0.38 5.58
C ILE A 115 6.80 -0.57 5.44
N GLN A 116 5.66 -0.01 5.03
CA GLN A 116 4.56 -0.74 4.45
C GLN A 116 4.50 -0.47 2.95
N ALA A 117 4.29 -1.53 2.18
CA ALA A 117 4.12 -1.46 0.73
C ALA A 117 2.77 -2.05 0.34
N GLY A 118 1.97 -1.28 -0.40
CA GLY A 118 0.68 -1.72 -0.92
C GLY A 118 0.86 -2.81 -1.97
N ILE A 119 -0.23 -3.51 -2.30
CA ILE A 119 -0.20 -4.56 -3.33
C ILE A 119 -0.14 -3.91 -4.71
N GLY A 120 0.82 -4.31 -5.53
CA GLY A 120 0.78 -4.09 -6.97
C GLY A 120 2.14 -3.74 -7.58
N THR A 121 2.17 -3.67 -8.91
CA THR A 121 3.40 -3.40 -9.69
C THR A 121 4.10 -2.11 -9.25
N ILE A 122 3.36 -1.02 -9.05
CA ILE A 122 3.95 0.29 -8.72
C ILE A 122 4.60 0.26 -7.34
N ALA A 123 3.86 -0.14 -6.30
CA ALA A 123 4.41 -0.21 -4.94
C ALA A 123 5.60 -1.18 -4.85
N ASN A 124 5.51 -2.36 -5.49
CA ASN A 124 6.61 -3.31 -5.52
C ASN A 124 7.87 -2.72 -6.20
N ALA A 125 7.71 -2.08 -7.36
CA ALA A 125 8.83 -1.46 -8.08
C ALA A 125 9.48 -0.31 -7.29
N VAL A 126 8.66 0.50 -6.59
CA VAL A 126 9.17 1.60 -5.74
C VAL A 126 10.02 1.06 -4.60
N VAL A 127 9.59 -0.01 -3.94
CA VAL A 127 10.34 -0.64 -2.84
C VAL A 127 11.62 -1.30 -3.33
N SER A 128 11.58 -2.00 -4.48
CA SER A 128 12.79 -2.55 -5.12
C SER A 128 13.80 -1.44 -5.45
N GLY A 129 13.34 -0.27 -5.90
CA GLY A 129 14.21 0.88 -6.19
C GLY A 129 14.97 1.44 -4.97
N LEU A 130 14.53 1.14 -3.74
CA LEU A 130 15.26 1.53 -2.52
C LEU A 130 16.60 0.79 -2.38
N ILE A 131 16.82 -0.32 -3.09
CA ILE A 131 18.08 -1.06 -3.10
C ILE A 131 19.25 -0.15 -3.51
N ASP A 132 19.02 0.71 -4.50
CA ASP A 132 20.03 1.60 -5.08
C ASP A 132 20.31 2.84 -4.21
N GLY A 133 19.46 3.09 -3.21
CA GLY A 133 19.61 4.20 -2.27
C GLY A 133 20.65 3.93 -1.16
N PRO A 134 21.02 4.97 -0.38
CA PRO A 134 21.95 4.82 0.74
C PRO A 134 21.35 4.07 1.94
N PHE A 135 20.07 3.71 1.87
CA PHE A 135 19.34 3.12 2.98
C PHE A 135 19.91 1.75 3.39
N HIS A 136 19.85 1.44 4.67
CA HIS A 136 20.34 0.18 5.23
C HIS A 136 19.59 -0.20 6.49
N LYS A 137 19.63 -1.48 6.89
CA LYS A 137 18.95 -1.97 8.11
C LYS A 137 17.47 -1.57 8.13
N LEU A 138 16.85 -1.63 6.96
CA LEU A 138 15.43 -1.36 6.80
C LEU A 138 14.65 -2.41 7.59
N THR A 139 13.42 -2.07 7.94
CA THR A 139 12.46 -3.03 8.45
C THR A 139 11.14 -2.84 7.75
N MET A 140 10.34 -3.90 7.66
CA MET A 140 9.00 -3.85 7.08
C MET A 140 7.95 -4.27 8.10
N TYR A 141 6.85 -3.53 8.12
CA TYR A 141 5.62 -3.88 8.82
C TYR A 141 4.47 -3.60 7.87
N SER A 142 4.11 -4.62 7.09
CA SER A 142 3.19 -4.54 5.96
C SER A 142 1.99 -5.49 6.15
N GLU A 143 0.99 -5.39 5.28
CA GLU A 143 -0.06 -6.41 5.16
C GLU A 143 0.42 -7.59 4.30
N VAL A 144 1.06 -7.30 3.17
CA VAL A 144 1.53 -8.27 2.19
C VAL A 144 3.02 -8.09 1.96
N LEU A 145 3.75 -9.21 1.94
CA LEU A 145 5.16 -9.29 1.54
C LEU A 145 5.22 -9.79 0.09
N GLN A 146 5.88 -9.01 -0.76
CA GLN A 146 5.95 -9.23 -2.21
C GLN A 146 7.40 -9.46 -2.64
N ASP A 147 7.65 -9.60 -3.95
CA ASP A 147 8.97 -9.88 -4.51
C ASP A 147 10.04 -8.91 -3.99
N SER A 148 9.71 -7.62 -3.95
CA SER A 148 10.59 -6.55 -3.44
C SER A 148 11.06 -6.77 -2.00
N THR A 149 10.25 -7.42 -1.14
CA THR A 149 10.66 -7.78 0.22
C THR A 149 11.87 -8.70 0.20
N PHE A 150 11.83 -9.73 -0.66
CA PHE A 150 12.88 -10.72 -0.75
C PHE A 150 14.10 -10.21 -1.51
N GLU A 151 13.90 -9.36 -2.52
CA GLU A 151 14.98 -8.64 -3.19
C GLU A 151 15.77 -7.75 -2.21
N LEU A 152 15.09 -7.04 -1.30
CA LEU A 152 15.75 -6.26 -0.25
C LEU A 152 16.49 -7.14 0.76
N PHE A 153 15.97 -8.31 1.12
CA PHE A 153 16.68 -9.28 1.94
C PHE A 153 17.95 -9.78 1.25
N ASP A 154 17.86 -10.13 -0.03
CA ASP A 154 18.97 -10.63 -0.83
C ASP A 154 20.05 -9.56 -1.03
N ALA A 155 19.66 -8.30 -1.17
CA ALA A 155 20.56 -7.16 -1.24
C ALA A 155 21.20 -6.77 0.12
N GLY A 156 20.82 -7.43 1.22
CA GLY A 156 21.31 -7.10 2.56
C GLY A 156 20.83 -5.75 3.09
N LYS A 157 19.73 -5.24 2.54
CA LYS A 157 19.15 -3.92 2.88
C LYS A 157 18.08 -4.03 3.98
N LEU A 158 17.40 -5.18 4.08
CA LEU A 158 16.29 -5.43 5.00
C LEU A 158 16.71 -6.38 6.13
N ASP A 159 16.53 -5.94 7.38
CA ASP A 159 16.85 -6.72 8.58
C ASP A 159 15.69 -7.64 8.97
N PHE A 160 14.43 -7.19 8.81
CA PHE A 160 13.25 -7.95 9.24
C PHE A 160 11.97 -7.52 8.50
N ALA A 161 11.05 -8.46 8.23
CA ALA A 161 9.73 -8.15 7.69
C ALA A 161 8.58 -8.84 8.44
N SER A 162 7.57 -8.05 8.80
CA SER A 162 6.30 -8.49 9.34
C SER A 162 5.20 -8.32 8.28
N GLY A 163 4.39 -9.35 8.10
CA GLY A 163 3.28 -9.39 7.16
C GLY A 163 2.07 -10.14 7.71
N SER A 164 0.98 -10.19 6.95
CA SER A 164 -0.11 -11.17 7.12
C SER A 164 -0.10 -12.22 6.01
N SER A 165 0.46 -11.88 4.85
CA SER A 165 0.62 -12.79 3.72
C SER A 165 1.95 -12.60 2.98
N ILE A 166 2.33 -13.64 2.24
CA ILE A 166 3.42 -13.63 1.27
C ILE A 166 2.77 -13.95 -0.08
N THR A 167 2.92 -13.07 -1.06
CA THR A 167 2.37 -13.25 -2.40
C THR A 167 3.42 -12.85 -3.42
N LEU A 168 3.94 -13.84 -4.14
CA LEU A 168 5.13 -13.69 -4.98
C LEU A 168 4.83 -14.00 -6.44
N SER A 169 5.62 -13.44 -7.36
CA SER A 169 5.64 -13.92 -8.75
C SER A 169 6.05 -15.39 -8.78
N GLU A 170 5.73 -16.09 -9.88
CA GLU A 170 5.98 -17.53 -9.97
C GLU A 170 7.47 -17.87 -9.78
N ALA A 171 8.36 -17.07 -10.37
CA ALA A 171 9.80 -17.27 -10.28
C ALA A 171 10.30 -17.04 -8.84
N LYS A 172 9.93 -15.90 -8.22
CA LYS A 172 10.38 -15.57 -6.86
C LYS A 172 9.73 -16.49 -5.82
N GLY A 173 8.49 -16.90 -6.01
CA GLY A 173 7.80 -17.87 -5.17
C GLY A 173 8.51 -19.21 -5.14
N ARG A 174 8.91 -19.76 -6.30
CA ARG A 174 9.71 -20.99 -6.34
C ARG A 174 11.03 -20.85 -5.58
N GLU A 175 11.73 -19.75 -5.76
CA GLU A 175 13.01 -19.47 -5.09
C GLU A 175 12.86 -19.39 -3.56
N VAL A 176 11.88 -18.61 -3.09
CA VAL A 176 11.66 -18.32 -1.68
C VAL A 176 11.10 -19.54 -0.95
N PHE A 177 10.03 -20.16 -1.44
CA PHE A 177 9.36 -21.23 -0.71
C PHE A 177 10.19 -22.53 -0.69
N SER A 178 11.03 -22.77 -1.71
CA SER A 178 11.97 -23.90 -1.68
C SER A 178 13.11 -23.71 -0.67
N ASN A 179 13.38 -22.47 -0.25
CA ASN A 179 14.46 -22.11 0.67
C ASN A 179 13.98 -21.24 1.84
N ILE A 180 12.75 -21.44 2.32
CA ILE A 180 12.11 -20.53 3.28
C ILE A 180 12.90 -20.39 4.60
N GLU A 181 13.63 -21.43 4.99
CA GLU A 181 14.52 -21.43 6.16
C GLU A 181 15.59 -20.32 6.10
N ARG A 182 16.01 -19.89 4.90
CA ARG A 182 16.95 -18.76 4.71
C ARG A 182 16.40 -17.41 5.18
N TYR A 183 15.07 -17.29 5.24
CA TYR A 183 14.37 -16.04 5.57
C TYR A 183 13.58 -16.13 6.88
N LYS A 184 13.33 -17.34 7.39
CA LYS A 184 12.41 -17.62 8.50
C LYS A 184 12.76 -16.88 9.80
N ASP A 185 14.05 -16.70 10.08
CA ASP A 185 14.55 -15.97 11.26
C ASP A 185 14.31 -14.45 11.17
N ARG A 186 14.08 -13.93 9.96
CA ARG A 186 13.86 -12.52 9.66
C ARG A 186 12.44 -12.21 9.17
N LEU A 187 11.52 -13.16 9.34
CA LEU A 187 10.14 -13.06 8.90
C LEU A 187 9.15 -13.40 10.01
N VAL A 188 7.99 -12.74 10.00
CA VAL A 188 6.83 -13.14 10.80
C VAL A 188 5.52 -12.88 10.06
N LEU A 189 4.59 -13.84 10.15
CA LEU A 189 3.23 -13.67 9.63
C LEU A 189 2.22 -13.59 10.78
N ARG A 190 1.43 -12.52 10.80
CA ARG A 190 0.48 -12.18 11.86
C ARG A 190 -0.95 -12.16 11.30
N PRO A 191 -2.00 -12.32 12.14
CA PRO A 191 -3.36 -12.01 11.72
C PRO A 191 -3.45 -10.61 11.12
N GLN A 192 -4.32 -10.41 10.12
CA GLN A 192 -4.44 -9.10 9.48
C GLN A 192 -4.90 -8.01 10.45
N GLU A 193 -5.68 -8.37 11.48
CA GLU A 193 -6.05 -7.44 12.56
C GLU A 193 -4.81 -6.90 13.30
N VAL A 194 -3.73 -7.68 13.39
CA VAL A 194 -2.47 -7.28 14.01
C VAL A 194 -1.59 -6.52 13.03
N SER A 195 -1.35 -7.06 11.82
CA SER A 195 -0.50 -6.41 10.81
C SER A 195 -1.03 -5.05 10.38
N ASN A 196 -2.35 -4.83 10.47
CA ASN A 196 -3.00 -3.58 10.07
C ASN A 196 -3.52 -2.79 11.27
N HIS A 197 -3.15 -3.13 12.50
CA HIS A 197 -3.77 -2.51 13.67
C HIS A 197 -3.39 -1.02 13.79
N PRO A 198 -4.33 -0.07 13.81
CA PRO A 198 -4.04 1.36 13.89
C PRO A 198 -3.12 1.76 15.07
N GLU A 199 -3.32 1.12 16.23
CA GLU A 199 -2.46 1.31 17.42
C GLU A 199 -0.99 1.01 17.12
N VAL A 200 -0.73 -0.07 16.39
CA VAL A 200 0.63 -0.53 16.08
C VAL A 200 1.23 0.30 14.96
N ILE A 201 0.47 0.56 13.90
CA ILE A 201 0.90 1.38 12.76
C ILE A 201 1.37 2.74 13.28
N ARG A 202 0.56 3.40 14.10
CA ARG A 202 0.91 4.71 14.66
C ARG A 202 2.05 4.65 15.66
N ARG A 203 2.12 3.59 16.49
CA ARG A 203 3.21 3.42 17.47
C ARG A 203 4.57 3.23 16.80
N LEU A 204 4.63 2.42 15.74
CA LEU A 204 5.85 2.13 15.00
C LEU A 204 6.27 3.27 14.06
N GLY A 205 5.36 4.20 13.77
CA GLY A 205 5.62 5.31 12.87
C GLY A 205 5.82 4.85 11.43
N ILE A 206 4.93 4.01 10.90
CA ILE A 206 5.08 3.39 9.58
C ILE A 206 5.17 4.42 8.45
N ILE A 207 6.05 4.20 7.47
CA ILE A 207 5.98 4.85 6.16
C ILE A 207 5.12 3.98 5.26
N ALA A 208 3.95 4.47 4.87
CA ALA A 208 2.97 3.73 4.07
C ALA A 208 3.06 4.15 2.60
N ILE A 209 3.39 3.21 1.70
CA ILE A 209 3.49 3.45 0.26
C ILE A 209 2.38 2.67 -0.44
N ASN A 210 1.34 3.37 -0.88
CA ASN A 210 0.16 2.79 -1.53
C ASN A 210 0.04 3.23 -2.99
N THR A 211 -0.73 2.48 -3.78
CA THR A 211 -1.00 2.84 -5.18
C THR A 211 -2.34 3.56 -5.28
N ALA A 212 -2.37 4.71 -5.96
CA ALA A 212 -3.61 5.40 -6.30
C ALA A 212 -4.14 4.95 -7.67
N LEU A 213 -5.45 4.80 -7.80
CA LEU A 213 -6.11 4.70 -9.11
C LEU A 213 -6.16 6.07 -9.77
N GLU A 214 -6.57 7.08 -9.00
CA GLU A 214 -6.51 8.49 -9.34
C GLU A 214 -6.45 9.32 -8.05
N PHE A 215 -5.98 10.56 -8.14
CA PHE A 215 -6.09 11.54 -7.06
C PHE A 215 -6.46 12.90 -7.64
N ASP A 216 -7.04 13.78 -6.83
CA ASP A 216 -7.40 15.12 -7.27
C ASP A 216 -6.39 16.17 -6.89
N ILE A 217 -6.57 17.37 -7.45
CA ILE A 217 -5.74 18.54 -7.14
C ILE A 217 -5.75 18.92 -5.66
N TYR A 218 -6.70 18.44 -4.86
CA TYR A 218 -6.74 18.70 -3.41
C TYR A 218 -6.11 17.58 -2.59
N GLY A 219 -5.65 16.51 -3.24
CA GLY A 219 -4.97 15.39 -2.61
C GLY A 219 -5.92 14.35 -2.01
N ASN A 220 -7.21 14.33 -2.40
CA ASN A 220 -8.03 13.15 -2.14
C ASN A 220 -7.65 12.04 -3.12
N VAL A 221 -7.71 10.78 -2.67
CA VAL A 221 -7.31 9.61 -3.45
C VAL A 221 -8.47 8.63 -3.61
N ASN A 222 -8.59 8.12 -4.82
CA ASN A 222 -9.41 6.96 -5.19
C ASN A 222 -8.48 5.75 -5.38
N SER A 223 -8.79 4.65 -4.72
CA SER A 223 -8.05 3.39 -4.78
C SER A 223 -8.90 2.26 -5.40
N THR A 224 -10.18 2.49 -5.66
CA THR A 224 -11.16 1.41 -5.84
C THR A 224 -12.05 1.51 -7.07
N HIS A 225 -12.59 2.68 -7.41
CA HIS A 225 -13.69 2.78 -8.37
C HIS A 225 -13.26 3.49 -9.66
N VAL A 226 -13.22 2.77 -10.78
CA VAL A 226 -13.08 3.40 -12.10
C VAL A 226 -14.35 4.18 -12.41
N SER A 227 -14.19 5.48 -12.69
CA SER A 227 -15.28 6.41 -12.98
C SER A 227 -16.39 6.42 -11.92
N GLY A 228 -16.00 6.21 -10.65
CA GLY A 228 -16.86 6.32 -9.48
C GLY A 228 -17.83 5.16 -9.24
N THR A 229 -17.89 4.17 -10.14
CA THR A 229 -18.91 3.11 -10.07
C THR A 229 -18.39 1.69 -10.30
N HIS A 230 -17.24 1.52 -10.97
CA HIS A 230 -16.73 0.19 -11.30
C HIS A 230 -15.64 -0.21 -10.32
N MET A 231 -15.99 -1.07 -9.37
CA MET A 231 -15.04 -1.65 -8.41
C MET A 231 -13.90 -2.38 -9.13
N MET A 232 -12.67 -2.10 -8.70
CA MET A 232 -11.47 -2.81 -9.09
C MET A 232 -11.25 -4.02 -8.18
N ASN A 233 -10.69 -3.78 -6.99
CA ASN A 233 -10.42 -4.83 -6.00
C ASN A 233 -11.18 -4.53 -4.69
N GLY A 234 -10.85 -3.39 -4.07
CA GLY A 234 -11.37 -2.95 -2.77
C GLY A 234 -10.32 -2.08 -2.06
N ILE A 235 -10.73 -1.38 -1.00
CA ILE A 235 -9.84 -0.46 -0.27
C ILE A 235 -8.67 -1.21 0.37
N GLY A 236 -8.88 -2.47 0.79
CA GLY A 236 -7.85 -3.26 1.48
C GLY A 236 -7.36 -2.56 2.74
N GLY A 237 -6.09 -2.76 3.09
CA GLY A 237 -5.45 -2.10 4.23
C GLY A 237 -5.00 -0.65 3.98
N SER A 238 -5.18 -0.08 2.79
CA SER A 238 -4.62 1.26 2.50
C SER A 238 -5.15 2.33 3.46
N GLY A 239 -6.42 2.23 3.88
CA GLY A 239 -7.01 3.13 4.88
C GLY A 239 -6.44 2.92 6.29
N ASP A 240 -6.15 1.68 6.67
CA ASP A 240 -5.54 1.37 7.98
C ASP A 240 -4.17 2.04 8.10
N PHE A 241 -3.37 1.94 7.04
CA PHE A 241 -2.02 2.51 6.99
C PHE A 241 -2.04 4.03 6.76
N ALA A 242 -2.70 4.53 5.71
CA ALA A 242 -2.66 5.94 5.34
C ALA A 242 -3.08 6.87 6.49
N ARG A 243 -4.14 6.52 7.23
CA ARG A 243 -4.66 7.30 8.36
C ARG A 243 -3.71 7.35 9.55
N ASN A 244 -2.88 6.33 9.75
CA ASN A 244 -2.13 6.12 11.00
C ASN A 244 -0.61 6.13 10.80
N ALA A 245 -0.13 6.29 9.57
CA ALA A 245 1.27 6.33 9.21
C ALA A 245 1.98 7.57 9.77
N TYR A 246 3.30 7.46 9.88
CA TYR A 246 4.18 8.62 10.03
C TYR A 246 4.26 9.44 8.74
N LEU A 247 4.28 8.76 7.59
CA LEU A 247 4.17 9.34 6.26
C LEU A 247 3.25 8.47 5.39
N SER A 248 2.21 9.08 4.85
CA SER A 248 1.27 8.46 3.90
C SER A 248 1.61 8.90 2.47
N VAL A 249 2.13 7.95 1.68
CA VAL A 249 2.58 8.15 0.30
C VAL A 249 1.65 7.42 -0.66
N PHE A 250 1.15 8.13 -1.67
CA PHE A 250 0.41 7.55 -2.78
C PHE A 250 1.17 7.71 -4.10
N ALA A 251 1.43 6.58 -4.76
CA ALA A 251 2.13 6.52 -6.03
C ALA A 251 1.20 6.08 -7.16
N THR A 252 1.34 6.69 -8.34
CA THR A 252 0.66 6.23 -9.55
C THR A 252 1.37 6.78 -10.79
N LYS A 253 1.12 6.20 -11.96
CA LYS A 253 1.54 6.85 -13.21
C LYS A 253 0.62 8.03 -13.49
N SER A 254 1.14 9.14 -14.01
CA SER A 254 0.34 10.36 -14.20
C SER A 254 -0.77 10.19 -15.24
N VAL A 255 -0.60 9.24 -16.18
CA VAL A 255 -1.58 8.91 -17.21
C VAL A 255 -1.79 7.41 -17.36
N ALA A 256 -2.95 7.03 -17.90
CA ALA A 256 -3.30 5.66 -18.25
C ALA A 256 -3.88 5.57 -19.67
N LYS A 257 -3.99 4.32 -20.18
CA LYS A 257 -4.57 4.00 -21.50
C LYS A 257 -3.91 4.77 -22.66
N GLY A 258 -2.59 4.89 -22.64
CA GLY A 258 -1.82 5.58 -23.69
C GLY A 258 -2.06 7.10 -23.69
N GLY A 259 -2.16 7.72 -22.51
CA GLY A 259 -2.38 9.16 -22.37
C GLY A 259 -3.85 9.61 -22.43
N LYS A 260 -4.79 8.70 -22.70
CA LYS A 260 -6.23 9.00 -22.81
C LYS A 260 -6.92 9.26 -21.48
N ILE A 261 -6.32 8.86 -20.38
CA ILE A 261 -6.83 9.08 -19.02
C ILE A 261 -5.73 9.76 -18.22
N SER A 262 -6.07 10.80 -17.47
CA SER A 262 -5.21 11.35 -16.43
C SER A 262 -5.50 10.65 -15.10
N SER A 263 -4.47 10.26 -14.36
CA SER A 263 -4.61 9.81 -12.97
C SER A 263 -4.73 10.98 -12.00
N ILE A 264 -4.54 12.23 -12.48
CA ILE A 264 -4.74 13.45 -11.70
C ILE A 264 -5.91 14.23 -12.28
N VAL A 265 -6.94 14.46 -11.48
CA VAL A 265 -8.24 14.97 -11.95
C VAL A 265 -8.68 16.22 -11.16
N PRO A 266 -9.65 17.00 -11.66
CA PRO A 266 -10.20 18.11 -10.89
C PRO A 266 -10.83 17.68 -9.56
N MET A 267 -11.58 16.57 -9.57
CA MET A 267 -12.18 15.93 -8.40
C MET A 267 -12.20 14.42 -8.63
N VAL A 268 -11.78 13.63 -7.64
CA VAL A 268 -11.82 12.17 -7.75
C VAL A 268 -13.26 11.70 -7.86
N SER A 269 -13.49 10.70 -8.71
CA SER A 269 -14.83 10.15 -8.92
C SER A 269 -15.34 9.32 -7.74
N HIS A 270 -14.44 8.91 -6.84
CA HIS A 270 -14.72 8.24 -5.57
C HIS A 270 -13.61 8.59 -4.57
N VAL A 271 -13.94 8.75 -3.29
CA VAL A 271 -12.96 9.08 -2.24
C VAL A 271 -12.79 7.88 -1.32
N ASP A 272 -11.62 7.24 -1.38
CA ASP A 272 -11.20 6.23 -0.40
C ASP A 272 -10.36 6.87 0.71
N HIS A 273 -9.52 7.85 0.35
CA HIS A 273 -8.68 8.60 1.27
C HIS A 273 -8.93 10.08 1.04
N ASN A 274 -9.33 10.79 2.11
CA ASN A 274 -9.49 12.23 2.00
C ASN A 274 -8.12 12.91 2.12
N GLU A 275 -8.12 14.21 1.84
CA GLU A 275 -6.93 15.06 1.89
C GLU A 275 -6.15 14.96 3.21
N HIS A 276 -6.80 14.66 4.34
CA HIS A 276 -6.17 14.60 5.66
C HIS A 276 -5.32 13.34 5.88
N ASP A 277 -5.48 12.33 5.01
CA ASP A 277 -4.82 11.03 5.11
C ASP A 277 -3.67 10.87 4.10
N VAL A 278 -3.33 11.95 3.40
CA VAL A 278 -2.41 11.95 2.26
C VAL A 278 -1.36 13.03 2.46
N ASP A 279 -0.14 12.62 2.79
CA ASP A 279 0.99 13.53 2.99
C ASP A 279 1.73 13.79 1.69
N ILE A 280 1.99 12.74 0.91
CA ILE A 280 2.82 12.78 -0.29
C ILE A 280 2.08 12.09 -1.44
N VAL A 281 2.11 12.72 -2.62
CA VAL A 281 1.74 12.05 -3.88
C VAL A 281 2.91 12.07 -4.85
N VAL A 282 3.10 10.99 -5.60
CA VAL A 282 4.23 10.83 -6.52
C VAL A 282 3.82 10.17 -7.83
N THR A 283 4.33 10.70 -8.93
CA THR A 283 4.21 10.14 -10.28
C THR A 283 5.58 10.11 -10.95
N GLU A 284 5.66 9.56 -12.15
CA GLU A 284 6.90 9.59 -12.94
C GLU A 284 7.35 11.03 -13.28
N VAL A 285 6.41 11.99 -13.25
CA VAL A 285 6.69 13.42 -13.49
C VAL A 285 7.45 14.04 -12.31
N GLY A 286 7.13 13.63 -11.08
CA GLY A 286 7.69 14.21 -9.87
C GLY A 286 6.85 13.91 -8.62
N LEU A 287 7.21 14.58 -7.52
CA LEU A 287 6.64 14.36 -6.20
C LEU A 287 6.09 15.67 -5.61
N ALA A 288 4.91 15.60 -5.01
CA ALA A 288 4.28 16.71 -4.29
C ALA A 288 4.20 16.38 -2.79
N ASP A 289 4.95 17.14 -1.99
CA ASP A 289 4.83 17.16 -0.53
C ASP A 289 3.70 18.10 -0.11
N LEU A 290 2.66 17.55 0.53
CA LEU A 290 1.42 18.23 0.89
C LEU A 290 1.35 18.60 2.37
N ARG A 291 2.37 18.23 3.16
CA ARG A 291 2.39 18.46 4.61
C ARG A 291 2.31 19.97 4.91
N GLY A 292 1.35 20.33 5.76
CA GLY A 292 1.15 21.72 6.20
C GLY A 292 0.58 22.68 5.15
N LEU A 293 0.13 22.18 3.99
CA LEU A 293 -0.43 22.99 2.91
C LEU A 293 -1.96 23.06 2.97
N ALA A 294 -2.51 24.25 2.71
CA ALA A 294 -3.95 24.43 2.49
C ALA A 294 -4.37 23.92 1.09
N PRO A 295 -5.66 23.65 0.82
CA PRO A 295 -6.10 23.05 -0.45
C PRO A 295 -5.64 23.79 -1.72
N ARG A 296 -5.63 25.12 -1.72
CA ARG A 296 -5.14 25.91 -2.87
C ARG A 296 -3.64 25.71 -3.11
N GLU A 297 -2.85 25.57 -2.05
CA GLU A 297 -1.40 25.32 -2.12
C GLU A 297 -1.13 23.88 -2.56
N ARG A 298 -1.93 22.92 -2.09
CA ARG A 298 -1.89 21.52 -2.55
C ARG A 298 -2.18 21.43 -4.05
N ALA A 299 -3.21 22.12 -4.52
CA ALA A 299 -3.55 22.17 -5.95
C ALA A 299 -2.39 22.68 -6.79
N GLN A 300 -1.76 23.79 -6.40
CA GLN A 300 -0.59 24.30 -7.10
C GLN A 300 0.56 23.28 -7.07
N ARG A 301 0.87 22.71 -5.90
CA ARG A 301 1.98 21.77 -5.73
C ARG A 301 1.78 20.50 -6.56
N ILE A 302 0.59 19.93 -6.53
CA ILE A 302 0.22 18.73 -7.30
C ILE A 302 0.33 18.99 -8.79
N ILE A 303 -0.29 20.07 -9.28
CA ILE A 303 -0.30 20.42 -10.71
C ILE A 303 1.13 20.64 -11.22
N ASP A 304 1.97 21.30 -10.42
CA ASP A 304 3.33 21.62 -10.84
C ASP A 304 4.25 20.40 -10.90
N ASN A 305 4.07 19.43 -10.01
CA ASN A 305 5.05 18.35 -9.82
C ASN A 305 4.59 16.98 -10.31
N CYS A 306 3.29 16.70 -10.38
CA CYS A 306 2.80 15.34 -10.63
C CYS A 306 2.05 15.17 -11.96
N VAL A 307 1.70 16.26 -12.64
CA VAL A 307 0.79 16.23 -13.80
C VAL A 307 1.57 16.39 -15.10
N ALA A 308 1.41 15.42 -16.00
CA ALA A 308 1.96 15.48 -17.35
C ALA A 308 1.14 16.42 -18.27
N GLU A 309 1.80 16.97 -19.30
CA GLU A 309 1.10 17.66 -20.38
C GLU A 309 0.30 16.65 -21.23
N PRO A 310 -0.86 17.04 -21.81
CA PRO A 310 -1.47 18.38 -21.77
C PRO A 310 -2.41 18.61 -20.55
N TYR A 311 -2.57 17.64 -19.66
CA TYR A 311 -3.50 17.71 -18.53
C TYR A 311 -3.12 18.82 -17.53
N LYS A 312 -1.84 19.13 -17.41
CA LYS A 312 -1.34 20.23 -16.57
C LYS A 312 -1.95 21.57 -16.97
N GLY A 313 -1.94 21.91 -18.27
CA GLY A 313 -2.61 23.11 -18.78
C GLY A 313 -4.13 23.12 -18.50
N MET A 314 -4.78 21.96 -18.66
CA MET A 314 -6.22 21.83 -18.41
C MET A 314 -6.59 22.00 -16.92
N LEU A 315 -5.78 21.49 -16.00
CA LEU A 315 -6.00 21.68 -14.56
C LEU A 315 -5.73 23.12 -14.11
N ARG A 316 -4.73 23.80 -14.68
CA ARG A 316 -4.51 25.23 -14.43
C ARG A 316 -5.73 26.05 -14.83
N ALA A 317 -6.28 25.80 -16.02
CA ALA A 317 -7.50 26.46 -16.47
C ALA A 317 -8.71 26.17 -15.56
N TYR A 318 -8.85 24.92 -15.08
CA TYR A 318 -9.89 24.57 -14.10
C TYR A 318 -9.73 25.34 -12.78
N VAL A 319 -8.50 25.43 -12.25
CA VAL A 319 -8.19 26.15 -11.01
C VAL A 319 -8.44 27.64 -11.16
N ASP A 320 -8.02 28.25 -12.27
CA ASP A 320 -8.25 29.67 -12.55
C ASP A 320 -9.74 30.00 -12.54
N GLU A 321 -10.57 29.17 -13.19
CA GLU A 321 -12.02 29.33 -13.18
C GLU A 321 -12.63 29.08 -11.80
N ALA A 322 -12.23 28.00 -11.12
CA ALA A 322 -12.73 27.65 -9.80
C ALA A 322 -12.43 28.76 -8.77
N ASN A 323 -11.26 29.39 -8.88
CA ASN A 323 -10.85 30.48 -8.00
C ASN A 323 -11.75 31.72 -8.09
N LEU A 324 -12.38 31.97 -9.24
CA LEU A 324 -13.37 33.04 -9.40
C LEU A 324 -14.62 32.82 -8.53
N GLY A 325 -14.96 31.56 -8.26
CA GLY A 325 -16.05 31.17 -7.36
C GLY A 325 -15.72 31.30 -5.87
N GLY A 326 -14.46 31.55 -5.50
CA GLY A 326 -14.03 31.68 -4.11
C GLY A 326 -13.97 30.35 -3.35
N GLY A 327 -14.08 30.41 -2.01
CA GLY A 327 -14.09 29.23 -1.13
C GLY A 327 -12.71 28.75 -0.67
N GLN A 328 -12.71 27.93 0.38
CA GLN A 328 -11.49 27.34 0.95
C GLN A 328 -10.94 26.21 0.04
N THR A 329 -11.82 25.40 -0.54
CA THR A 329 -11.52 24.38 -1.56
C THR A 329 -12.33 24.68 -2.83
N PRO A 330 -11.77 25.43 -3.79
CA PRO A 330 -12.52 25.92 -4.95
C PRO A 330 -12.93 24.82 -5.94
N HIS A 331 -14.17 24.80 -6.40
CA HIS A 331 -14.59 23.92 -7.49
C HIS A 331 -15.55 24.64 -8.43
N VAL A 332 -15.49 24.27 -9.70
CA VAL A 332 -16.59 24.48 -10.64
C VAL A 332 -17.45 23.22 -10.63
N LEU A 333 -18.59 23.24 -9.95
CA LEU A 333 -19.42 22.05 -9.70
C LEU A 333 -19.89 21.40 -11.01
N GLU A 334 -20.23 22.20 -12.00
CA GLU A 334 -20.67 21.76 -13.33
C GLU A 334 -19.56 21.02 -14.10
N LYS A 335 -18.29 21.22 -13.72
CA LYS A 335 -17.12 20.69 -14.42
C LYS A 335 -16.29 19.70 -13.61
N ALA A 336 -16.55 19.54 -12.31
CA ALA A 336 -15.74 18.74 -11.39
C ALA A 336 -15.51 17.31 -11.90
N PHE A 337 -16.55 16.70 -12.50
CA PHE A 337 -16.49 15.34 -13.06
C PHE A 337 -16.47 15.30 -14.60
N SER A 338 -16.29 16.44 -15.26
CA SER A 338 -16.41 16.53 -16.73
C SER A 338 -15.40 15.66 -17.47
N TRP A 339 -14.23 15.39 -16.89
CA TRP A 339 -13.21 14.52 -17.49
C TRP A 339 -13.66 13.06 -17.52
N HIS A 340 -14.26 12.58 -16.43
CA HIS A 340 -14.86 11.24 -16.35
C HIS A 340 -16.00 11.07 -17.35
N VAL A 341 -16.88 12.07 -17.44
CA VAL A 341 -17.97 12.11 -18.42
C VAL A 341 -17.43 12.07 -19.84
N ARG A 342 -16.40 12.88 -20.15
CA ARG A 342 -15.77 12.92 -21.48
C ARG A 342 -15.12 11.58 -21.85
N TYR A 343 -14.43 10.93 -20.91
CA TYR A 343 -13.84 9.62 -21.16
C TYR A 343 -14.92 8.57 -21.47
N ARG A 344 -16.03 8.58 -20.75
CA ARG A 344 -17.18 7.70 -21.03
C ARG A 344 -17.77 7.93 -22.42
N GLU A 345 -17.87 9.19 -22.86
CA GLU A 345 -18.52 9.56 -24.12
C GLU A 345 -17.62 9.43 -25.34
N THR A 346 -16.31 9.66 -25.19
CA THR A 346 -15.37 9.80 -26.32
C THR A 346 -14.21 8.82 -26.27
N GLY A 347 -14.04 8.09 -25.16
CA GLY A 347 -12.88 7.23 -24.91
C GLY A 347 -11.60 7.99 -24.55
N SER A 348 -11.68 9.31 -24.27
CA SER A 348 -10.56 10.15 -23.84
C SER A 348 -11.00 11.22 -22.85
N MET A 349 -10.16 11.53 -21.85
CA MET A 349 -10.30 12.72 -21.01
C MET A 349 -9.81 13.97 -21.74
N LEU A 350 -9.12 13.86 -22.88
CA LEU A 350 -8.73 15.01 -23.70
C LEU A 350 -9.95 15.52 -24.49
N PRO A 351 -10.09 16.85 -24.67
CA PRO A 351 -11.02 17.42 -25.64
C PRO A 351 -10.75 16.88 -27.05
N ALA A 352 -11.81 16.83 -27.86
CA ALA A 352 -11.75 16.39 -29.26
C ALA A 352 -11.05 17.40 -30.18
#